data_AF-A0A950VK48-F1
#
_entry.id   AF-A0A950VK48-F1
#
_cell.length_a   1.000
_cell.length_b   1.000
_cell.length_c   1.000
_cell.angle_alpha   90.00
_cell.angle_beta   90.00
_cell.angle_gamma   90.00
#
_symmetry.space_group_name_H-M   'P 1'
#
loop_
_entity.id
_entity.type
_entity.pdbx_description
1 polymer ?
#
loop_
_entity_poly.entity_id
_entity_poly.type
_entity_poly.pdbx_seq_one_letter_code
_entity_poly.pdbx_strand_id
1 'polypeptide(L)'
;MVAGVFSARVTPTTDPLSVQRFLPHAASLPGNVGVSLSGGGSRALTAGMGQLRALRKLTVNGRSLLAQVKALSVVSGGAWLGVPYVYLPPGSPSDTAYLGPWVED
;
A
#
# COMPACT_ATOMS: atom_id res chain seq x y z
N MET A 1 13.27 37.21 13.71
CA MET A 1 12.24 36.23 14.13
C MET A 1 11.10 37.01 14.76
N VAL A 2 9.87 36.85 14.28
CA VAL A 2 8.69 37.50 14.88
C VAL A 2 8.13 36.55 15.92
N ALA A 3 8.12 36.98 17.19
CA ALA A 3 7.43 36.29 18.26
C ALA A 3 5.98 36.79 18.32
N GLY A 4 5.01 35.87 18.35
CA GLY A 4 3.59 36.17 18.47
C GLY A 4 2.95 35.30 19.55
N VAL A 5 1.89 35.81 20.17
CA VAL A 5 1.07 35.04 21.11
C VAL A 5 0.02 34.29 20.31
N PHE A 6 0.11 32.96 20.30
CA PHE A 6 -0.87 32.09 19.66
C PHE A 6 -1.77 31.49 20.74
N SER A 7 -3.08 31.53 20.52
CA SER A 7 -4.06 30.88 21.38
C SER A 7 -4.55 29.61 20.70
N ALA A 8 -4.43 28.47 21.37
CA ALA A 8 -4.95 27.19 20.92
C ALA A 8 -6.17 26.82 21.76
N ARG A 9 -7.27 26.44 21.11
CA ARG A 9 -8.48 25.94 21.76
C ARG A 9 -8.54 24.43 21.61
N VAL A 10 -8.73 23.72 22.73
CA VAL A 10 -9.02 22.29 22.72
C VAL A 10 -10.51 22.11 22.52
N THR A 11 -10.89 21.42 21.44
CA THR A 11 -12.26 20.95 21.22
C THR A 11 -12.30 19.48 21.62
N PRO A 12 -12.95 19.10 22.74
CA PRO A 12 -13.09 17.71 23.11
C PRO A 12 -13.95 17.00 22.08
N THR A 13 -13.40 15.98 21.41
CA THR A 13 -14.19 15.03 20.63
C THR A 13 -14.79 14.02 21.61
N THR A 14 -16.13 13.91 21.63
CA THR A 14 -16.85 13.05 22.59
C THR A 14 -16.56 11.56 22.40
N ASP A 15 -16.21 11.15 21.18
CA ASP A 15 -15.71 9.82 20.87
C ASP A 15 -14.35 9.93 20.18
N PRO A 16 -13.36 9.09 20.49
CA PRO A 16 -12.13 9.02 19.71
C PRO A 16 -12.49 8.67 18.26
N LEU A 17 -11.86 9.37 17.30
CA LEU A 17 -11.89 8.99 15.90
C LEU A 17 -11.23 7.61 15.76
N SER A 18 -12.03 6.56 15.78
CA SER A 18 -11.57 5.20 15.56
C SER A 18 -11.80 4.85 14.09
N VAL A 19 -10.80 4.22 13.47
CA VAL A 19 -10.90 3.72 12.09
C VAL A 19 -12.10 2.77 11.96
N GLN A 20 -12.46 2.09 13.05
CA GLN A 20 -13.61 1.20 13.16
C GLN A 20 -14.95 1.89 12.86
N ARG A 21 -15.08 3.22 13.04
CA ARG A 21 -16.32 3.95 12.69
C ARG A 21 -16.55 4.05 11.17
N PHE A 22 -15.50 3.91 10.37
CA PHE A 22 -15.56 3.99 8.90
C PHE A 22 -15.53 2.60 8.24
N LEU A 23 -15.34 1.55 9.03
CA LEU A 23 -15.41 0.18 8.55
C LEU A 23 -16.79 -0.37 8.91
N PRO A 24 -17.66 -0.72 7.92
CA PRO A 24 -18.86 -1.48 8.25
C PRO A 24 -18.43 -2.76 8.98
N HIS A 25 -19.22 -3.14 10.00
CA HIS A 25 -19.02 -4.32 10.84
C HIS A 25 -18.36 -5.44 10.05
N ALA A 26 -17.18 -5.88 10.51
CA ALA A 26 -16.26 -6.73 9.78
C ALA A 26 -16.92 -8.06 9.36
N ALA A 27 -17.64 -8.03 8.24
CA ALA A 27 -17.85 -9.20 7.44
C ALA A 27 -16.45 -9.68 7.07
N SER A 28 -16.13 -10.94 7.37
CA SER A 28 -14.90 -11.58 6.93
C SER A 28 -14.94 -11.68 5.40
N LEU A 29 -14.65 -10.57 4.73
CA LEU A 29 -14.53 -10.50 3.29
C LEU A 29 -13.13 -11.03 2.95
N PRO A 30 -13.00 -12.20 2.30
CA PRO A 30 -11.72 -12.62 1.76
C PRO A 30 -11.29 -11.63 0.67
N GLY A 31 -10.47 -10.64 1.04
CA GLY A 31 -9.90 -9.66 0.11
C GLY A 31 -10.11 -8.18 0.47
N ASN A 32 -9.84 -7.78 1.71
CA ASN A 32 -9.69 -6.37 2.14
C ASN A 32 -8.25 -6.08 2.59
N VAL A 33 -7.27 -6.57 1.85
CA VAL A 33 -5.86 -6.40 2.20
C VAL A 33 -5.32 -5.14 1.54
N GLY A 34 -4.77 -4.24 2.34
CA GLY A 34 -3.96 -3.12 1.88
C GLY A 34 -2.48 -3.44 2.04
N VAL A 35 -1.67 -3.08 1.05
CA VAL A 35 -0.21 -3.11 1.15
C VAL A 35 0.28 -1.67 1.26
N SER A 36 1.16 -1.41 2.21
CA SER A 36 1.80 -0.10 2.39
C SER A 36 3.30 -0.24 2.22
N LEU A 37 3.86 0.42 1.21
CA LEU A 37 5.30 0.43 0.94
C LEU A 37 5.89 1.77 1.38
N SER A 38 6.94 1.69 2.20
CA SER A 38 7.61 2.87 2.74
C SER A 38 8.46 3.61 1.70
N GLY A 39 8.96 4.78 2.09
CA GLY A 39 9.92 5.57 1.33
C GLY A 39 11.37 5.13 1.53
N GLY A 40 12.25 5.59 0.65
CA GLY A 40 13.69 5.29 0.73
C GLY A 40 14.40 5.24 -0.62
N GLY A 41 14.00 6.10 -1.57
CA GLY A 41 14.58 6.14 -2.92
C GLY A 41 14.61 4.78 -3.61
N SER A 42 15.70 4.49 -4.31
CA SER A 42 15.92 3.25 -5.07
C SER A 42 15.88 1.98 -4.21
N ARG A 43 16.27 2.07 -2.93
CA ARG A 43 16.19 0.94 -1.99
C ARG A 43 14.75 0.52 -1.78
N ALA A 44 13.85 1.48 -1.55
CA ALA A 44 12.43 1.19 -1.35
C ALA A 44 11.77 0.61 -2.61
N LEU A 45 12.12 1.12 -3.79
CA LEU A 45 11.71 0.52 -5.06
C LEU A 45 12.15 -0.94 -5.18
N THR A 46 13.43 -1.21 -4.94
CA THR A 46 14.02 -2.54 -5.13
C THR A 46 13.44 -3.55 -4.13
N ALA A 47 13.35 -3.16 -2.86
CA ALA A 47 12.74 -3.99 -1.83
C ALA A 47 11.25 -4.23 -2.10
N GLY A 48 10.50 -3.18 -2.48
CA GLY A 48 9.09 -3.28 -2.85
C GLY A 48 8.86 -4.23 -4.03
N MET A 49 9.73 -4.21 -5.03
CA MET A 49 9.65 -5.11 -6.18
C MET A 49 9.75 -6.57 -5.74
N GLY A 50 10.72 -6.89 -4.87
CA GLY A 50 10.85 -8.22 -4.27
C GLY A 50 9.63 -8.63 -3.44
N GLN A 51 9.09 -7.71 -2.64
CA GLN A 51 7.90 -7.95 -1.82
C GLN A 51 6.66 -8.23 -2.67
N LEU A 52 6.39 -7.46 -3.73
CA LEU A 52 5.26 -7.73 -4.63
C LEU A 52 5.43 -9.05 -5.39
N ARG A 53 6.65 -9.41 -5.81
CA ARG A 53 6.95 -10.73 -6.39
C ARG A 53 6.64 -11.86 -5.42
N ALA A 54 7.04 -11.74 -4.15
CA ALA A 54 6.75 -12.72 -3.11
C ALA A 54 5.24 -12.87 -2.88
N LEU A 55 4.51 -11.75 -2.74
CA LEU A 55 3.05 -11.76 -2.57
C LEU A 55 2.33 -12.38 -3.77
N ARG A 56 2.87 -12.23 -4.99
CA ARG A 56 2.34 -12.91 -6.18
C ARG A 56 2.58 -14.42 -6.13
N LYS A 57 3.71 -14.87 -5.58
CA LYS A 57 4.09 -16.30 -5.48
C LYS A 57 3.35 -17.03 -4.36
N LEU A 58 3.22 -16.40 -3.19
CA LEU A 58 2.58 -16.99 -2.02
C LEU A 58 1.06 -17.06 -2.21
N THR A 59 0.47 -18.21 -1.92
CA THR A 59 -0.95 -18.47 -2.11
C THR A 59 -1.67 -18.74 -0.80
N VAL A 60 -2.85 -18.14 -0.63
CA VAL A 60 -3.79 -18.41 0.47
C VAL A 60 -5.18 -18.58 -0.13
N ASN A 61 -5.91 -19.62 0.27
CA ASN A 61 -7.25 -19.94 -0.26
C ASN A 61 -7.28 -20.06 -1.80
N GLY A 62 -6.28 -20.71 -2.38
CA GLY A 62 -6.19 -20.97 -3.83
C GLY A 62 -5.90 -19.74 -4.71
N ARG A 63 -5.62 -18.58 -4.12
CA ARG A 63 -5.26 -17.35 -4.85
C ARG A 63 -3.94 -16.80 -4.32
N SER A 64 -3.18 -16.09 -5.16
CA SER A 64 -2.00 -15.37 -4.66
C SER A 64 -2.41 -14.32 -3.62
N LEU A 65 -1.51 -14.01 -2.69
CA LEU A 65 -1.72 -12.92 -1.73
C LEU A 65 -1.88 -11.59 -2.47
N LEU A 66 -1.08 -11.36 -3.52
CA LEU A 66 -1.17 -10.15 -4.33
C LEU A 66 -2.54 -9.99 -5.02
N ALA A 67 -3.15 -11.07 -5.52
CA ALA A 67 -4.49 -11.03 -6.12
C ALA A 67 -5.60 -10.68 -5.11
N GLN A 68 -5.30 -10.72 -3.81
CA GLN A 68 -6.22 -10.39 -2.72
C GLN A 68 -6.01 -8.96 -2.20
N VAL A 69 -4.97 -8.24 -2.69
CA VAL A 69 -4.71 -6.85 -2.35
C VAL A 69 -5.67 -5.94 -3.12
N LYS A 70 -6.31 -5.01 -2.41
CA LYS A 70 -7.26 -4.03 -2.98
C LYS A 70 -6.75 -2.61 -2.99
N ALA A 71 -5.77 -2.32 -2.14
CA ALA A 71 -5.19 -1.00 -2.04
C ALA A 71 -3.67 -1.10 -1.91
N LEU A 72 -2.98 -0.24 -2.65
CA LEU A 72 -1.54 -0.06 -2.54
C LEU A 72 -1.29 1.39 -2.11
N SER A 73 -0.76 1.56 -0.89
CA SER A 73 -0.28 2.84 -0.39
C SER A 73 1.23 2.90 -0.56
N VAL A 74 1.74 4.02 -1.05
CA VAL A 74 3.17 4.23 -1.29
C VAL A 74 3.58 5.65 -0.94
N VAL A 75 4.80 5.82 -0.46
CA VAL A 75 5.39 7.14 -0.21
C VAL A 75 6.81 7.23 -0.77
N SER A 76 7.21 8.40 -1.27
CA SER A 76 8.58 8.67 -1.76
C SER A 76 9.09 7.59 -2.74
N GLY A 77 10.23 6.94 -2.47
CA GLY A 77 10.79 5.89 -3.33
C GLY A 77 9.88 4.68 -3.56
N GLY A 78 8.95 4.37 -2.65
CA GLY A 78 7.91 3.35 -2.90
C GLY A 78 6.99 3.73 -4.06
N ALA A 79 6.78 5.04 -4.29
CA ALA A 79 5.96 5.53 -5.41
C ALA A 79 6.61 5.27 -6.77
N TRP A 80 7.94 5.14 -6.83
CA TRP A 80 8.65 4.79 -8.06
C TRP A 80 8.30 3.38 -8.56
N LEU A 81 7.85 2.49 -7.65
CA LEU A 81 7.26 1.20 -8.00
C LEU A 81 5.74 1.29 -8.12
N GLY A 82 5.06 1.84 -7.12
CA GLY A 82 3.61 1.77 -6.99
C GLY A 82 2.86 2.53 -8.06
N VAL A 83 3.32 3.72 -8.46
CA VAL A 83 2.66 4.53 -9.50
C VAL A 83 2.67 3.83 -10.85
N PRO A 84 3.82 3.42 -11.43
CA PRO A 84 3.81 2.70 -12.69
C PRO A 84 3.10 1.34 -12.60
N TYR A 85 3.18 0.62 -11.47
CA TYR A 85 2.46 -0.64 -11.29
C TYR A 85 0.94 -0.47 -11.35
N VAL A 86 0.38 0.54 -10.65
CA VAL A 86 -1.08 0.77 -10.60
C VAL A 86 -1.62 1.37 -11.91
N TYR A 87 -0.80 2.15 -12.62
CA TYR A 87 -1.22 2.92 -13.79
C TYR A 87 -0.53 2.48 -15.10
N LEU A 88 -0.24 1.18 -15.26
CA LEU A 88 0.27 0.66 -16.53
C LEU A 88 -0.68 1.06 -17.68
N PRO A 89 -0.20 1.78 -18.72
CA PRO A 89 -1.07 2.20 -19.80
C PRO A 89 -1.59 1.01 -20.61
N PRO A 90 -2.75 1.15 -21.29
CA PRO A 90 -3.25 0.13 -22.21
C PRO A 90 -2.18 -0.29 -23.22
N GLY A 91 -2.00 -1.60 -23.42
CA GLY A 91 -0.94 -2.15 -24.28
C GLY A 91 0.43 -2.32 -23.60
N SER A 92 0.57 -1.93 -22.33
CA SER A 92 1.75 -2.25 -21.53
C SER A 92 1.88 -3.75 -21.25
N PRO A 93 3.08 -4.22 -20.86
CA PRO A 93 3.25 -5.56 -20.30
C PRO A 93 2.29 -5.77 -19.13
N SER A 94 1.79 -7.00 -18.95
CA SER A 94 0.94 -7.35 -17.79
C SER A 94 1.67 -7.10 -16.46
N ASP A 95 0.94 -7.00 -15.35
CA ASP A 95 1.50 -6.91 -13.99
C ASP A 95 2.59 -7.96 -13.74
N THR A 96 2.41 -9.17 -14.31
CA THR A 96 3.37 -10.26 -14.19
C THR A 96 4.67 -9.96 -14.93
N ALA A 97 4.57 -9.41 -16.15
CA ALA A 97 5.73 -9.02 -16.94
C ALA A 97 6.43 -7.79 -16.34
N TYR A 98 5.67 -6.80 -15.86
CA TYR A 98 6.22 -5.63 -15.18
C TYR A 98 6.99 -6.01 -13.91
N LEU A 99 6.40 -6.85 -13.06
CA LEU A 99 7.08 -7.30 -11.85
C LEU A 99 8.25 -8.23 -12.19
N GLY A 100 8.26 -8.95 -13.32
CA GLY A 100 9.27 -9.95 -13.64
C GLY A 100 9.14 -11.22 -12.80
N PRO A 101 10.04 -12.21 -12.94
CA PRO A 101 9.95 -13.49 -12.25
C PRO A 101 10.27 -13.38 -10.75
N TRP A 102 9.82 -14.37 -9.98
CA TRP A 102 10.42 -14.65 -8.68
C TRP A 102 11.83 -15.17 -8.90
N VAL A 103 12.81 -14.65 -8.16
CA VAL A 103 14.20 -15.12 -8.20
C VAL A 103 14.42 -15.86 -6.89
N GLU A 104 14.71 -17.15 -7.00
CA GLU A 104 15.18 -17.94 -5.86
C GLU A 104 16.65 -17.59 -5.59
N ASP A 105 17.03 -17.64 -4.30
CA ASP A 105 18.39 -17.36 -3.85
C ASP A 105 19.39 -18.42 -4.35
#